data_AF-X1JA90-F1
#
_entry.id   AF-X1JA90-F1
#
_cell.length_a   1.000
_cell.length_b   1.000
_cell.length_c   1.000
_cell.angle_alpha   90.00
_cell.angle_beta   90.00
_cell.angle_gamma   90.00
#
_symmetry.space_group_name_H-M   'P 1'
#
loop_
_entity.id
_entity.type
_entity.pdbx_description
1 polymer ?
#
loop_
_entity_poly.entity_id
_entity_poly.type
_entity_poly.pdbx_seq_one_letter_code
_entity_poly.pdbx_strand_id
1 'polypeptide(L)'
;YLLADVAHIIGLIAAGLHPDPVPYADIVTTTTQKTLRGPRGGVIICQKEHASLIDKAIFPGTQGGPFMHTIAAKAICFKEAAEPQFKEYQAQVILNAKELAKTLIREGFRLVSGGTDNHLLLIDLSNKDITGKEAATILEEAGIVTNRNSIPFDTKPASITSGIRPGTPALTTRGMKEPEMKLIGEWISRILHNPKQGNIREKTREKVKELCEKFPIYVNNS
;
A
#
# COMPACT_ATOMS: atom_id res chain seq x y z
N TYR A 1 -17.09 21.93 -7.06
CA TYR A 1 -16.78 20.50 -7.23
C TYR A 1 -15.88 20.02 -6.11
N LEU A 2 -16.30 18.99 -5.39
CA LEU A 2 -15.48 18.18 -4.51
C LEU A 2 -15.10 16.89 -5.25
N LEU A 3 -13.80 16.70 -5.46
CA LEU A 3 -13.23 15.47 -6.00
C LEU A 3 -12.52 14.69 -4.90
N ALA A 4 -12.87 13.42 -4.73
CA ALA A 4 -12.18 12.50 -3.84
C ALA A 4 -11.42 11.45 -4.65
N ASP A 5 -10.08 11.46 -4.59
CA ASP A 5 -9.27 10.36 -5.11
C ASP A 5 -9.03 9.34 -4.00
N VAL A 6 -9.65 8.17 -4.15
CA VAL A 6 -9.59 7.06 -3.18
C VAL A 6 -8.71 5.91 -3.64
N ALA A 7 -7.83 6.13 -4.61
CA ALA A 7 -7.07 5.08 -5.27
C ALA A 7 -6.32 4.13 -4.31
N HIS A 8 -5.82 4.64 -3.18
CA HIS A 8 -5.11 3.83 -2.19
C HIS A 8 -6.03 3.06 -1.25
N ILE A 9 -7.21 3.59 -0.93
CA ILE A 9 -8.11 3.07 0.13
C ILE A 9 -9.39 2.45 -0.42
N ILE A 10 -9.58 2.43 -1.75
CA ILE A 10 -10.81 1.92 -2.39
C ILE A 10 -11.20 0.51 -1.95
N GLY A 11 -10.23 -0.38 -1.71
CA GLY A 11 -10.53 -1.72 -1.20
C GLY A 11 -11.15 -1.68 0.20
N LEU A 12 -10.66 -0.80 1.07
CA LEU A 12 -11.17 -0.63 2.43
C LEU A 12 -12.56 0.02 2.42
N ILE A 13 -12.79 0.99 1.52
CA ILE A 13 -14.11 1.61 1.31
C ILE A 13 -15.11 0.57 0.80
N ALA A 14 -14.75 -0.21 -0.22
CA ALA A 14 -15.61 -1.28 -0.75
C ALA A 14 -15.97 -2.35 0.30
N ALA A 15 -15.08 -2.61 1.25
CA ALA A 15 -15.33 -3.50 2.39
C ALA A 15 -16.12 -2.85 3.55
N GLY A 16 -16.43 -1.55 3.47
CA GLY A 16 -17.10 -0.81 4.54
C GLY A 16 -16.23 -0.59 5.79
N LEU A 17 -14.91 -0.58 5.63
CA LEU A 17 -13.91 -0.43 6.71
C LEU A 17 -13.21 0.94 6.70
N HIS A 18 -13.61 1.84 5.80
CA HIS A 18 -13.15 3.22 5.71
C HIS A 18 -14.33 4.10 5.27
N PRO A 19 -14.42 5.38 5.72
CA PRO A 19 -15.46 6.30 5.29
C PRO A 19 -15.64 6.35 3.77
N ASP A 20 -16.90 6.29 3.34
CA ASP A 20 -17.32 6.37 1.94
C ASP A 20 -17.55 7.84 1.54
N PRO A 21 -16.78 8.39 0.56
CA PRO A 21 -16.97 9.75 0.09
C PRO A 21 -18.11 9.90 -0.93
N VAL A 22 -18.67 8.81 -1.49
CA VAL A 22 -19.69 8.88 -2.56
C VAL A 22 -20.90 9.74 -2.19
N PRO A 23 -21.43 9.70 -0.95
CA PRO A 23 -22.56 10.57 -0.58
C PRO A 23 -22.24 12.06 -0.51
N TYR A 24 -20.96 12.44 -0.50
CA TYR A 24 -20.51 13.82 -0.21
C TYR A 24 -19.76 14.48 -1.37
N ALA A 25 -19.09 13.68 -2.21
CA ALA A 25 -18.28 14.16 -3.32
C ALA A 25 -19.09 14.21 -4.62
N ASP A 26 -18.80 15.21 -5.46
CA ASP A 26 -19.41 15.31 -6.80
C ASP A 26 -18.79 14.26 -7.74
N ILE A 27 -17.50 13.97 -7.55
CA ILE A 27 -16.70 13.04 -8.34
C ILE A 27 -15.79 12.23 -7.40
N VAL A 28 -15.76 10.91 -7.58
CA VAL A 28 -14.83 10.01 -6.91
C VAL A 28 -13.98 9.30 -7.98
N THR A 29 -12.66 9.43 -7.89
CA THR A 29 -11.73 8.74 -8.78
C THR A 29 -10.99 7.65 -8.02
N THR A 30 -10.66 6.57 -8.72
CA THR A 30 -9.88 5.49 -8.11
C THR A 30 -9.11 4.67 -9.14
N THR A 31 -8.09 3.97 -8.66
CA THR A 31 -7.39 2.93 -9.42
C THR A 31 -7.86 1.54 -9.00
N THR A 32 -7.79 0.56 -9.88
CA THR A 32 -8.27 -0.80 -9.60
C THR A 32 -7.21 -1.75 -9.04
N GLN A 33 -5.90 -1.44 -9.14
CA GLN A 33 -4.81 -2.37 -8.82
C GLN A 33 -4.25 -2.32 -7.39
N LYS A 34 -4.67 -1.37 -6.54
CA LYS A 34 -4.08 -1.19 -5.20
C LYS A 34 -4.76 -2.08 -4.18
N THR A 35 -5.43 -1.50 -3.18
CA THR A 35 -6.17 -2.26 -2.16
C THR A 35 -7.34 -3.04 -2.75
N LEU A 36 -7.85 -2.66 -3.94
CA LEU A 36 -8.89 -3.40 -4.66
C LEU A 36 -8.38 -4.67 -5.37
N ARG A 37 -7.05 -4.85 -5.50
CA ARG A 37 -6.39 -6.06 -6.03
C ARG A 37 -6.80 -6.46 -7.46
N GLY A 38 -7.28 -5.52 -8.26
CA GLY A 38 -7.66 -5.72 -9.66
C GLY A 38 -6.55 -5.46 -10.68
N PRO A 39 -6.91 -5.40 -11.98
CA PRO A 39 -5.97 -5.04 -13.04
C PRO A 39 -5.57 -3.56 -12.94
N ARG A 40 -4.50 -3.16 -13.65
CA ARG A 40 -4.13 -1.73 -13.77
C ARG A 40 -5.19 -0.97 -14.56
N GLY A 41 -5.74 0.09 -13.97
CA GLY A 41 -6.71 0.95 -14.63
C GLY A 41 -7.38 1.92 -13.66
N GLY A 42 -8.27 2.76 -14.17
CA GLY A 42 -9.05 3.73 -13.38
C GLY A 42 -10.56 3.53 -13.48
N VAL A 43 -11.28 4.12 -12.53
CA VAL A 43 -12.74 4.27 -12.51
C VAL A 43 -13.04 5.71 -12.08
N ILE A 44 -14.04 6.31 -12.72
CA ILE A 44 -14.60 7.61 -12.33
C ILE A 44 -16.07 7.35 -11.96
N ILE A 45 -16.42 7.66 -10.72
CA ILE A 45 -17.79 7.64 -10.20
C ILE A 45 -18.20 9.11 -10.06
N CYS A 46 -19.40 9.45 -10.51
CA CYS A 46 -19.88 10.83 -10.46
C CYS A 46 -21.40 10.87 -10.33
N GLN A 47 -21.91 12.03 -9.92
CA GLN A 47 -23.33 12.31 -10.02
C GLN A 47 -23.78 12.35 -11.48
N LYS A 48 -25.04 11.96 -11.73
CA LYS A 48 -25.59 11.79 -13.09
C LYS A 48 -25.46 13.03 -13.97
N GLU A 49 -25.58 14.22 -13.38
CA GLU A 49 -25.44 15.50 -14.06
C GLU A 49 -24.04 15.75 -14.67
N HIS A 50 -23.00 15.08 -14.17
CA HIS A 50 -21.62 15.20 -14.68
C HIS A 50 -21.26 14.12 -15.70
N ALA A 51 -22.07 13.05 -15.82
CA ALA A 51 -21.72 11.87 -16.61
C ALA A 51 -21.39 12.20 -18.08
N SER A 52 -22.24 12.97 -18.76
CA SER A 52 -22.02 13.31 -20.18
C SER A 52 -20.75 14.13 -20.41
N LEU A 53 -20.40 15.02 -19.47
CA LEU A 53 -19.17 15.83 -19.56
C LEU A 53 -17.92 14.96 -19.36
N ILE A 54 -17.97 14.04 -18.38
CA ILE A 54 -16.87 13.13 -18.08
C ILE A 54 -16.67 12.14 -19.24
N ASP A 55 -17.74 11.53 -19.75
CA ASP A 55 -17.67 10.60 -20.88
C ASP A 55 -17.00 11.27 -22.08
N LYS A 56 -17.44 12.49 -22.43
CA LYS A 56 -16.85 13.26 -23.53
C LYS A 56 -15.38 13.63 -23.30
N ALA A 57 -15.00 13.93 -22.06
CA ALA A 57 -13.62 14.22 -21.68
C ALA A 57 -12.71 12.99 -21.80
N ILE A 58 -13.23 11.80 -21.52
CA ILE A 58 -12.50 10.55 -21.73
C ILE A 58 -12.44 10.21 -23.22
N PHE A 59 -13.58 10.12 -23.89
CA PHE A 59 -13.67 9.82 -25.32
C PHE A 59 -14.71 10.75 -25.98
N PRO A 60 -14.37 11.50 -27.03
CA PRO A 60 -13.12 11.47 -27.79
C PRO A 60 -12.01 12.40 -27.24
N GLY A 61 -12.14 12.92 -26.01
CA GLY A 61 -11.27 13.97 -25.49
C GLY A 61 -9.80 13.56 -25.25
N THR A 62 -9.57 12.56 -24.40
CA THR A 62 -8.21 12.22 -23.92
C THR A 62 -7.73 10.82 -24.31
N GLN A 63 -8.66 9.92 -24.63
CA GLN A 63 -8.38 8.52 -24.97
C GLN A 63 -9.03 8.14 -26.31
N GLY A 64 -8.49 7.07 -26.91
CA GLY A 64 -9.03 6.42 -28.11
C GLY A 64 -9.84 5.17 -27.77
N GLY A 65 -9.53 4.05 -28.45
CA GLY A 65 -10.23 2.78 -28.25
C GLY A 65 -10.04 2.20 -26.84
N PRO A 66 -11.11 1.69 -26.19
CA PRO A 66 -11.02 1.14 -24.84
C PRO A 66 -10.30 -0.22 -24.80
N PHE A 67 -9.59 -0.48 -23.70
CA PHE A 67 -8.94 -1.76 -23.45
C PHE A 67 -9.94 -2.77 -22.87
N MET A 68 -10.70 -3.42 -23.75
CA MET A 68 -11.78 -4.35 -23.37
C MET A 68 -11.31 -5.51 -22.48
N HIS A 69 -10.09 -6.03 -22.67
CA HIS A 69 -9.50 -7.05 -21.80
C HIS A 69 -9.32 -6.55 -20.35
N THR A 70 -8.96 -5.28 -20.17
CA THR A 70 -8.84 -4.66 -18.85
C THR A 70 -10.22 -4.41 -18.23
N ILE A 71 -11.22 -4.03 -19.04
CA ILE A 71 -12.61 -3.86 -18.57
C ILE A 71 -13.17 -5.20 -18.08
N ALA A 72 -12.94 -6.29 -18.81
CA ALA A 72 -13.35 -7.64 -18.39
C ALA A 72 -12.68 -8.04 -17.07
N ALA A 73 -11.37 -7.81 -16.91
CA ALA A 73 -10.67 -8.10 -15.66
C ALA A 73 -11.16 -7.24 -14.48
N LYS A 74 -11.60 -5.99 -14.72
CA LYS A 74 -12.23 -5.16 -13.68
C LYS A 74 -13.56 -5.74 -13.21
N ALA A 75 -14.37 -6.29 -14.11
CA ALA A 75 -15.63 -6.92 -13.74
C ALA A 75 -15.42 -8.11 -12.77
N ILE A 76 -14.39 -8.93 -13.01
CA ILE A 76 -14.00 -10.01 -12.08
C ILE A 76 -13.53 -9.44 -10.74
N CYS A 77 -12.67 -8.42 -10.76
CA CYS A 77 -12.22 -7.73 -9.56
C CYS A 77 -13.37 -7.16 -8.71
N PHE A 78 -14.38 -6.54 -9.33
CA PHE A 78 -15.54 -6.01 -8.60
C PHE A 78 -16.42 -7.11 -8.04
N LYS A 79 -16.56 -8.23 -8.77
CA LYS A 79 -17.23 -9.42 -8.24
C LYS A 79 -16.52 -9.94 -6.99
N GLU A 80 -15.20 -10.16 -7.06
CA GLU A 80 -14.41 -10.59 -5.89
C GLU A 80 -14.52 -9.60 -4.72
N ALA A 81 -14.50 -8.29 -5.01
CA ALA A 81 -14.60 -7.26 -3.98
C ALA A 81 -15.96 -7.22 -3.27
N ALA A 82 -17.02 -7.74 -3.91
CA ALA A 82 -18.35 -7.86 -3.32
C ALA A 82 -18.53 -9.10 -2.43
N GLU A 83 -17.59 -10.05 -2.46
CA GLU A 83 -17.67 -11.28 -1.67
C GLU A 83 -17.28 -11.02 -0.19
N PRO A 84 -17.90 -11.73 0.78
CA PRO A 84 -17.59 -11.58 2.20
C PRO A 84 -16.11 -11.77 2.56
N GLN A 85 -15.42 -12.68 1.87
CA GLN A 85 -14.00 -12.97 2.07
C GLN A 85 -13.11 -11.76 1.74
N PHE A 86 -13.56 -10.86 0.85
CA PHE A 86 -12.82 -9.64 0.57
C PHE A 86 -12.87 -8.69 1.77
N LYS A 87 -13.99 -8.60 2.48
CA LYS A 87 -14.08 -7.82 3.72
C LYS A 87 -13.17 -8.37 4.82
N GLU A 88 -13.12 -9.68 4.97
CA GLU A 88 -12.18 -10.36 5.89
C GLU A 88 -10.73 -10.04 5.54
N TYR A 89 -10.38 -10.11 4.25
CA TYR A 89 -9.07 -9.73 3.74
C TYR A 89 -8.72 -8.27 4.09
N GLN A 90 -9.62 -7.31 3.85
CA GLN A 90 -9.37 -5.90 4.16
C GLN A 90 -9.25 -5.63 5.67
N ALA A 91 -10.02 -6.34 6.50
CA ALA A 91 -9.84 -6.29 7.94
C ALA A 91 -8.43 -6.77 8.35
N GLN A 92 -7.96 -7.88 7.76
CA GLN A 92 -6.60 -8.37 8.00
C GLN A 92 -5.53 -7.37 7.52
N VAL A 93 -5.75 -6.66 6.40
CA VAL A 93 -4.83 -5.61 5.92
C VAL A 93 -4.63 -4.53 7.00
N ILE A 94 -5.71 -4.08 7.65
CA ILE A 94 -5.67 -3.07 8.72
C ILE A 94 -4.99 -3.65 9.97
N LEU A 95 -5.34 -4.87 10.38
CA LEU A 95 -4.71 -5.53 11.54
C LEU A 95 -3.20 -5.66 11.35
N ASN A 96 -2.77 -6.09 10.16
CA ASN A 96 -1.37 -6.19 9.79
C ASN A 96 -0.67 -4.84 9.83
N ALA A 97 -1.30 -3.79 9.31
CA ALA A 97 -0.72 -2.45 9.33
C ALA A 97 -0.56 -1.92 10.76
N LYS A 98 -1.54 -2.20 11.65
CA LYS A 98 -1.48 -1.85 13.07
C LYS A 98 -0.39 -2.60 13.83
N GLU A 99 -0.20 -3.90 13.61
CA GLU A 99 0.87 -4.66 14.27
C GLU A 99 2.26 -4.20 13.80
N LEU A 100 2.42 -3.93 12.49
CA LEU A 100 3.67 -3.35 11.97
C LEU A 100 3.93 -1.97 12.59
N ALA A 101 2.91 -1.12 12.71
CA ALA A 101 3.02 0.19 13.37
C ALA A 101 3.49 0.06 14.82
N LYS A 102 2.79 -0.79 15.60
CA LYS A 102 3.07 -1.04 17.01
C LYS A 102 4.48 -1.55 17.22
N THR A 103 4.93 -2.47 16.37
CA THR A 103 6.29 -2.99 16.43
C THR A 103 7.30 -1.88 16.17
N LEU A 104 7.16 -1.11 15.09
CA LEU A 104 8.09 -0.02 14.78
C LEU A 104 8.13 1.08 15.85
N ILE A 105 6.98 1.41 16.46
CA ILE A 105 6.93 2.36 17.59
C ILE A 105 7.69 1.81 18.81
N ARG A 106 7.47 0.53 19.15
CA ARG A 106 8.20 -0.14 20.25
C ARG A 106 9.72 -0.13 20.01
N GLU A 107 10.12 -0.26 18.75
CA GLU A 107 11.51 -0.20 18.31
C GLU A 107 12.07 1.23 18.24
N GLY A 108 11.31 2.26 18.61
CA GLY A 108 11.79 3.64 18.70
C GLY A 108 11.78 4.41 17.38
N PHE A 109 10.94 4.01 16.41
CA PHE A 109 10.65 4.82 15.22
C PHE A 109 9.49 5.77 15.47
N ARG A 110 9.61 6.98 14.93
CA ARG A 110 8.50 7.92 14.85
C ARG A 110 7.67 7.60 13.61
N LEU A 111 6.36 7.44 13.80
CA LEU A 111 5.40 7.44 12.71
C LEU A 111 4.76 8.83 12.61
N VAL A 112 4.57 9.35 11.40
CA VAL A 112 4.13 10.74 11.18
C VAL A 112 2.83 11.08 11.92
N SER A 113 1.88 10.16 11.96
CA SER A 113 0.59 10.29 12.68
C SER A 113 0.53 9.49 14.00
N GLY A 114 1.65 8.92 14.46
CA GLY A 114 1.70 8.07 15.65
C GLY A 114 1.12 6.66 15.49
N GLY A 115 0.62 6.29 14.30
CA GLY A 115 -0.01 5.00 14.04
C GLY A 115 -0.59 4.91 12.63
N THR A 116 -1.64 4.12 12.45
CA THR A 116 -2.42 4.06 11.21
C THR A 116 -3.84 3.56 11.44
N ASP A 117 -4.75 4.07 10.61
CA ASP A 117 -6.14 3.61 10.49
C ASP A 117 -6.40 2.91 9.15
N ASN A 118 -5.37 2.72 8.31
CA ASN A 118 -5.50 2.14 6.97
C ASN A 118 -4.38 1.12 6.67
N HIS A 119 -4.10 0.90 5.39
CA HIS A 119 -3.21 -0.15 4.86
C HIS A 119 -1.72 0.21 4.83
N LEU A 120 -1.31 1.42 5.24
CA LEU A 120 0.08 1.87 5.17
C LEU A 120 0.54 2.63 6.41
N LEU A 121 1.85 2.83 6.50
CA LEU A 121 2.52 3.61 7.54
C LEU A 121 3.46 4.61 6.88
N LEU A 122 3.73 5.73 7.55
CA LEU A 122 4.77 6.67 7.14
C LEU A 122 5.78 6.83 8.28
N ILE A 123 6.97 6.28 8.07
CA ILE A 123 8.07 6.30 9.04
C ILE A 123 8.90 7.56 8.79
N ASP A 124 9.07 8.35 9.86
CA ASP A 124 9.95 9.51 9.89
C ASP A 124 11.36 9.07 10.32
N LEU A 125 12.34 9.35 9.46
CA LEU A 125 13.75 9.04 9.65
C LEU A 125 14.58 10.30 9.95
N SER A 126 13.95 11.47 10.14
CA SER A 126 14.66 12.73 10.41
C SER A 126 15.49 12.72 11.70
N ASN A 127 15.11 11.90 12.68
CA ASN A 127 15.86 11.67 13.91
C ASN A 127 16.90 10.53 13.78
N LYS A 128 17.12 10.01 12.57
CA LYS A 128 18.12 8.99 12.26
C LYS A 128 19.13 9.59 11.27
N ASP A 129 20.36 9.11 11.32
CA ASP A 129 21.42 9.50 10.39
C ASP A 129 21.31 8.73 9.05
N ILE A 130 20.10 8.72 8.46
CA ILE A 130 19.81 8.03 7.21
C ILE A 130 18.68 8.73 6.44
N THR A 131 18.83 8.84 5.12
CA THR A 131 17.79 9.37 4.23
C THR A 131 16.74 8.32 3.87
N GLY A 132 15.56 8.74 3.40
CA GLY A 132 14.55 7.82 2.88
C GLY A 132 15.06 7.00 1.69
N LYS A 133 15.88 7.60 0.83
CA LYS A 133 16.52 6.91 -0.31
C LYS A 133 17.47 5.81 0.17
N GLU A 134 18.39 6.12 1.08
CA GLU A 134 19.33 5.13 1.63
C GLU A 134 18.59 4.02 2.37
N ALA A 135 17.60 4.38 3.21
CA ALA A 135 16.79 3.42 3.95
C ALA A 135 16.08 2.43 3.01
N ALA A 136 15.46 2.91 1.93
CA ALA A 136 14.83 2.05 0.94
C ALA A 136 15.84 1.10 0.27
N THR A 137 17.03 1.60 -0.11
CA THR A 137 18.09 0.78 -0.72
C THR A 137 18.60 -0.31 0.21
N ILE A 138 18.94 0.02 1.46
CA ILE A 138 19.51 -0.98 2.37
C ILE A 138 18.49 -2.03 2.84
N LEU A 139 17.20 -1.68 2.87
CA LEU A 139 16.12 -2.64 3.12
C LEU A 139 15.93 -3.57 1.91
N GLU A 140 16.00 -3.02 0.69
CA GLU A 140 15.93 -3.80 -0.55
C GLU A 140 17.08 -4.81 -0.66
N GLU A 141 18.30 -4.43 -0.26
CA GLU A 141 19.43 -5.36 -0.16
C GLU A 141 19.16 -6.53 0.80
N ALA A 142 18.33 -6.33 1.83
CA ALA A 142 17.87 -7.38 2.73
C ALA A 142 16.60 -8.12 2.24
N GLY A 143 16.10 -7.82 1.03
CA GLY A 143 14.88 -8.41 0.47
C GLY A 143 13.57 -7.75 0.93
N ILE A 144 13.62 -6.62 1.63
CA ILE A 144 12.46 -5.87 2.11
C ILE A 144 12.25 -4.64 1.21
N VAL A 145 11.29 -4.72 0.30
CA VAL A 145 11.02 -3.63 -0.65
C VAL A 145 10.03 -2.62 -0.05
N THR A 146 10.45 -1.36 0.02
CA THR A 146 9.64 -0.21 0.44
C THR A 146 9.93 1.00 -0.46
N ASN A 147 9.11 2.06 -0.35
CA ASN A 147 9.36 3.30 -1.09
C ASN A 147 9.83 4.41 -0.15
N ARG A 148 10.84 5.17 -0.61
CA ARG A 148 11.17 6.48 -0.03
C ARG A 148 9.97 7.42 -0.15
N ASN A 149 9.75 8.28 0.84
CA ASN A 149 8.57 9.14 0.88
C ASN A 149 8.88 10.41 1.65
N SER A 150 8.42 11.56 1.13
CA SER A 150 8.47 12.81 1.88
C SER A 150 7.61 12.72 3.13
N ILE A 151 8.00 13.46 4.15
CA ILE A 151 7.25 13.65 5.39
C ILE A 151 6.73 15.10 5.48
N PRO A 152 5.82 15.43 6.41
CA PRO A 152 5.43 16.82 6.62
C PRO A 152 6.66 17.69 6.96
N PHE A 153 6.76 18.84 6.29
CA PHE A 153 7.87 19.78 6.45
C PHE A 153 9.26 19.18 6.14
N ASP A 154 9.32 18.20 5.22
CA ASP A 154 10.58 17.58 4.81
C ASP A 154 11.55 18.60 4.22
N THR A 155 12.74 18.70 4.80
CA THR A 155 13.81 19.60 4.35
C THR A 155 14.65 19.01 3.23
N LYS A 156 14.53 17.70 2.96
CA LYS A 156 15.26 17.01 1.89
C LYS A 156 14.46 17.06 0.58
N PRO A 157 15.13 17.05 -0.59
CA PRO A 157 14.45 17.04 -1.88
C PRO A 157 13.68 15.75 -2.10
N ALA A 158 12.63 15.80 -2.95
CA ALA A 158 11.77 14.65 -3.28
C ALA A 158 12.52 13.43 -3.86
N SER A 159 13.71 13.63 -4.42
CA SER A 159 14.58 12.55 -4.90
C SER A 159 15.27 11.76 -3.78
N ILE A 160 15.36 12.33 -2.56
CA ILE A 160 16.07 11.77 -1.40
C ILE A 160 15.09 11.45 -0.26
N THR A 161 14.30 12.44 0.18
CA THR A 161 13.29 12.37 1.25
C THR A 161 13.82 11.99 2.65
N SER A 162 13.02 12.24 3.69
CA SER A 162 13.33 11.91 5.09
C SER A 162 12.46 10.79 5.67
N GLY A 163 11.80 9.99 4.83
CA GLY A 163 10.94 8.90 5.31
C GLY A 163 10.80 7.74 4.35
N ILE A 164 10.16 6.68 4.82
CA ILE A 164 9.77 5.50 4.03
C ILE A 164 8.32 5.13 4.33
N ARG A 165 7.66 4.49 3.36
CA ARG A 165 6.21 4.21 3.42
C ARG A 165 5.90 2.72 3.16
N PRO A 166 6.06 1.83 4.14
CA PRO A 166 5.63 0.45 4.00
C PRO A 166 4.11 0.33 3.98
N GLY A 167 3.60 -0.68 3.28
CA GLY A 167 2.18 -1.04 3.24
C GLY A 167 1.98 -2.54 3.26
N THR A 168 0.84 -2.98 3.79
CA THR A 168 0.54 -4.40 4.07
C THR A 168 -0.31 -5.17 3.05
N PRO A 169 -1.00 -4.58 2.04
CA PRO A 169 -1.89 -5.35 1.15
C PRO A 169 -1.23 -6.53 0.44
N ALA A 170 -0.01 -6.34 -0.08
CA ALA A 170 0.70 -7.39 -0.83
C ALA A 170 1.06 -8.59 0.05
N LEU A 171 1.52 -8.33 1.28
CA LEU A 171 1.88 -9.39 2.24
C LEU A 171 0.65 -10.11 2.77
N THR A 172 -0.43 -9.35 3.02
CA THR A 172 -1.71 -9.91 3.43
C THR A 172 -2.31 -10.79 2.34
N THR A 173 -2.17 -10.41 1.06
CA THR A 173 -2.61 -11.24 -0.08
C THR A 173 -1.90 -12.59 -0.13
N ARG A 174 -0.63 -12.65 0.32
CA ARG A 174 0.15 -13.89 0.43
C ARG A 174 -0.23 -14.74 1.65
N GLY A 175 -1.16 -14.28 2.49
CA GLY A 175 -1.62 -14.98 3.69
C GLY A 175 -0.88 -14.61 4.98
N MET A 176 0.04 -13.64 4.95
CA MET A 176 0.74 -13.20 6.16
C MET A 176 -0.19 -12.47 7.12
N LYS A 177 0.04 -12.64 8.42
CA LYS A 177 -0.74 -12.07 9.52
C LYS A 177 0.14 -11.26 10.47
N GLU A 178 -0.43 -10.86 11.60
CA GLU A 178 0.23 -10.05 12.64
C GLU A 178 1.59 -10.63 13.10
N PRO A 179 1.75 -11.96 13.32
CA PRO A 179 3.04 -12.51 13.73
C PRO A 179 4.16 -12.23 12.70
N GLU A 180 3.86 -12.34 11.41
CA GLU A 180 4.81 -12.02 10.36
C GLU A 180 5.08 -10.51 10.27
N MET A 181 4.07 -9.66 10.48
CA MET A 181 4.26 -8.20 10.49
C MET A 181 5.16 -7.76 11.64
N LYS A 182 5.07 -8.41 12.80
CA LYS A 182 5.98 -8.20 13.92
C LYS A 182 7.42 -8.55 13.53
N LEU A 183 7.66 -9.72 12.94
CA LEU A 183 9.01 -10.12 12.50
C LEU A 183 9.58 -9.13 11.47
N ILE A 184 8.77 -8.71 10.51
CA ILE A 184 9.17 -7.73 9.48
C ILE A 184 9.50 -6.38 10.12
N GLY A 185 8.71 -5.92 11.09
CA GLY A 185 8.99 -4.69 11.84
C GLY A 185 10.32 -4.77 12.61
N GLU A 186 10.62 -5.90 13.25
CA GLU A 186 11.88 -6.15 13.94
C GLU A 186 13.07 -6.17 12.98
N TRP A 187 12.92 -6.74 11.78
CA TRP A 187 13.95 -6.74 10.75
C TRP A 187 14.21 -5.35 10.19
N ILE A 188 13.16 -4.58 9.89
CA ILE A 188 13.27 -3.18 9.48
C ILE A 188 14.02 -2.41 10.55
N SER A 189 13.62 -2.55 11.82
CA SER A 189 14.29 -1.89 12.95
C SER A 189 15.78 -2.22 12.99
N ARG A 190 16.12 -3.51 12.95
CA ARG A 190 17.50 -3.96 13.07
C ARG A 190 18.39 -3.38 11.97
N ILE A 191 17.90 -3.33 10.74
CA ILE A 191 18.64 -2.79 9.59
C ILE A 191 18.81 -1.27 9.73
N LEU A 192 17.73 -0.55 10.01
CA LEU A 192 17.75 0.91 10.05
C LEU A 192 18.51 1.46 11.27
N HIS A 193 18.59 0.71 12.37
CA HIS A 193 19.47 1.05 13.51
C HIS A 193 20.95 0.75 13.24
N ASN A 194 21.26 -0.10 12.26
CA ASN A 194 22.63 -0.52 11.95
C ASN A 194 22.96 -0.37 10.45
N PRO A 195 22.80 0.83 9.86
CA PRO A 195 22.77 1.00 8.41
C PRO A 195 24.11 0.68 7.71
N LYS A 196 25.23 0.72 8.44
CA LYS A 196 26.58 0.42 7.94
C LYS A 196 26.96 -1.07 8.06
N GLN A 197 26.14 -1.90 8.71
CA GLN A 197 26.47 -3.29 8.99
C GLN A 197 25.91 -4.23 7.91
N GLY A 198 26.71 -4.51 6.87
CA GLY A 198 26.35 -5.38 5.75
C GLY A 198 25.89 -6.79 6.17
N ASN A 199 26.59 -7.39 7.13
CA ASN A 199 26.30 -8.72 7.66
C ASN A 199 24.88 -8.86 8.26
N ILE A 200 24.29 -7.79 8.80
CA ILE A 200 22.90 -7.79 9.29
C ILE A 200 21.93 -7.93 8.13
N ARG A 201 22.19 -7.25 7.01
CA ARG A 201 21.34 -7.28 5.82
C ARG A 201 21.38 -8.65 5.16
N GLU A 202 22.56 -9.24 5.03
CA GLU A 202 22.74 -10.60 4.49
C GLU A 202 21.98 -11.65 5.31
N LYS A 203 22.17 -11.68 6.63
CA LYS A 203 21.45 -12.60 7.53
C LYS A 203 19.94 -12.37 7.52
N THR A 204 19.50 -11.13 7.36
CA THR A 204 18.07 -10.80 7.27
C THR A 204 17.50 -11.25 5.93
N ARG A 205 18.26 -11.15 4.84
CA ARG A 205 17.86 -11.61 3.50
C ARG A 205 17.55 -13.11 3.48
N GLU A 206 18.35 -13.92 4.17
CA GLU A 206 18.09 -15.35 4.32
C GLU A 206 16.75 -15.61 5.02
N LYS A 207 16.49 -14.92 6.14
CA LYS A 207 15.22 -15.03 6.88
C LYS A 207 14.01 -14.54 6.09
N VAL A 208 14.17 -13.46 5.31
CA VAL A 208 13.14 -12.95 4.41
C VAL A 208 12.83 -13.97 3.31
N LYS A 209 13.85 -14.63 2.77
CA LYS A 209 13.68 -15.70 1.79
C LYS A 209 12.92 -16.88 2.39
N GLU A 210 13.34 -17.38 3.56
CA GLU A 210 12.65 -18.46 4.28
C GLU A 210 11.19 -18.11 4.58
N LEU A 211 10.91 -16.87 5.00
CA LEU A 211 9.54 -16.41 5.22
C LEU A 211 8.75 -16.39 3.91
N CYS A 212 9.35 -15.90 2.82
CA CYS A 212 8.70 -15.87 1.51
C CYS A 212 8.36 -17.27 0.98
N GLU A 213 9.22 -18.27 1.21
CA GLU A 213 9.00 -19.66 0.82
C GLU A 213 7.81 -20.30 1.56
N LYS A 214 7.55 -19.88 2.82
CA LYS A 214 6.36 -20.30 3.58
C LYS A 214 5.04 -19.70 3.07
N PHE A 215 5.11 -18.60 2.32
CA PHE A 215 3.96 -17.86 1.80
C PHE A 215 4.09 -17.65 0.28
N PRO A 216 4.06 -18.71 -0.55
CA PRO A 216 4.27 -18.61 -1.99
C PRO A 216 3.18 -17.77 -2.68
N ILE A 217 3.53 -17.07 -3.76
CA ILE A 217 2.58 -16.23 -4.53
C ILE A 217 1.64 -17.10 -5.38
N TYR A 218 2.20 -18.13 -6.02
CA TYR A 218 1.46 -19.11 -6.79
C TYR A 218 1.68 -20.46 -6.11
N VAL A 219 0.60 -21.09 -5.66
CA VAL A 219 0.64 -22.51 -5.32
C VAL A 219 0.62 -23.21 -6.67
N ASN A 220 1.71 -23.90 -7.04
CA ASN A 220 1.68 -24.79 -8.19
C ASN A 220 0.70 -25.92 -7.84
N ASN A 221 -0.57 -25.75 -8.19
CA ASN A 221 -1.51 -26.85 -8.26
C ASN A 221 -1.12 -27.65 -9.51
N SER A 222 -0.13 -28.53 -9.34
CA SER A 222 0.16 -29.61 -10.28
C SER A 222 -0.89 -30.70 -10.10
#